data_AF-J6UDI1-F1
#
_entry.id   AF-J6UDI1-F1
#
_cell.length_a   1.000
_cell.length_b   1.000
_cell.length_c   1.000
_cell.angle_alpha   90.00
_cell.angle_beta   90.00
_cell.angle_gamma   90.00
#
_symmetry.space_group_name_H-M   'P 1'
#
loop_
_entity.id
_entity.type
_entity.pdbx_description
1 polymer ?
#
loop_
_entity_poly.entity_id
_entity_poly.type
_entity_poly.pdbx_seq_one_letter_code
_entity_poly.pdbx_strand_id
1 'polypeptide(L)'
;MHGAPRPQTELFPDEIRALTRSEGESEGAGQRGVTALLDTVVPKIAEDRDPFAYVEFHRTVLRLLQENGAALAPPAASPRPEVLRATRKIDAALSGRAPGTRRPPLIEGDTFEACLGQYDALIGYVGNLWASGCALFRDGAWPLCAAVSLLAMEEIGRLDRTWYDLVAWDYSVAQVETVDAHPDEQRRQDFVAAVRTALVSPRLRRLFGPEPVERLIADIESGEIERFRRHCLHIETDRGWLTTPAERVDRPTAEFLVVLAGELWAEVLGHFPWKYYEMIERVAEFELAIGLPQERVWDSGLPARG
;
A
#
# COMPACT_ATOMS: atom_id res chain seq x y z
N MET A 1 -27.74 -30.21 -4.01
CA MET A 1 -27.07 -30.01 -2.71
C MET A 1 -25.72 -29.38 -2.97
N HIS A 2 -25.59 -28.07 -2.78
CA HIS A 2 -24.27 -27.43 -2.83
C HIS A 2 -23.62 -27.54 -1.45
N GLY A 3 -22.40 -28.05 -1.39
CA GLY A 3 -21.62 -28.09 -0.15
C GLY A 3 -21.33 -26.66 0.31
N ALA A 4 -21.43 -26.42 1.62
CA ALA A 4 -21.01 -25.15 2.20
C ALA A 4 -19.53 -24.88 1.89
N PRO A 5 -19.12 -23.62 1.65
CA PRO A 5 -17.72 -23.29 1.54
C PRO A 5 -17.02 -23.69 2.85
N ARG A 6 -15.87 -24.37 2.74
CA ARG A 6 -15.02 -24.63 3.91
C ARG A 6 -14.56 -23.28 4.48
N PRO A 7 -14.44 -23.14 5.81
CA PRO A 7 -13.82 -21.95 6.38
C PRO A 7 -12.41 -21.80 5.80
N GLN A 8 -12.00 -20.56 5.55
CA GLN A 8 -10.62 -20.26 5.17
C GLN A 8 -9.72 -20.80 6.29
N THR A 9 -8.81 -21.69 5.93
CA THR A 9 -7.87 -22.29 6.86
C THR A 9 -7.00 -21.17 7.44
N GLU A 10 -6.97 -21.03 8.77
CA GLU A 10 -5.89 -20.29 9.44
C GLU A 10 -4.57 -20.88 8.91
N LEU A 11 -3.77 -20.08 8.20
CA LEU A 11 -2.45 -20.49 7.75
C LEU A 11 -1.48 -20.36 8.94
N PHE A 12 -0.84 -21.48 9.30
CA PHE A 12 0.19 -21.58 10.35
C PHE A 12 -0.21 -21.31 11.83
N PRO A 13 -1.47 -21.39 12.30
CA PRO A 13 -1.82 -21.07 13.69
C PRO A 13 -1.11 -21.99 14.67
N ASP A 14 -0.98 -23.29 14.36
CA ASP A 14 -0.36 -24.26 15.24
C ASP A 14 1.18 -24.20 15.19
N GLU A 15 1.77 -23.81 14.06
CA GLU A 15 3.23 -23.55 13.96
C GLU A 15 3.60 -22.27 14.75
N ILE A 16 2.82 -21.20 14.62
CA ILE A 16 2.97 -19.94 15.37
C ILE A 16 2.70 -20.17 16.87
N ARG A 17 1.66 -20.93 17.24
CA ARG A 17 1.34 -21.31 18.63
C ARG A 17 2.38 -22.26 19.23
N ALA A 18 3.02 -23.12 18.44
CA ALA A 18 4.11 -23.98 18.92
C ALA A 18 5.35 -23.16 19.26
N LEU A 19 5.77 -22.25 18.36
CA LEU A 19 6.92 -21.36 18.57
C LEU A 19 6.74 -20.40 19.75
N THR A 20 5.51 -19.94 20.01
CA THR A 20 5.22 -19.07 21.17
C THR A 20 5.06 -19.80 22.50
N ARG A 21 4.65 -21.09 22.50
CA ARG A 21 4.48 -21.87 23.74
C ARG A 21 5.78 -22.50 24.27
N SER A 22 6.82 -22.65 23.45
CA SER A 22 8.07 -23.30 23.87
C SER A 22 9.02 -22.42 24.68
N GLU A 23 8.76 -21.12 24.80
CA GLU A 23 9.74 -20.11 25.23
C GLU A 23 9.22 -19.14 26.31
N GLY A 24 8.48 -19.67 27.29
CA GLY A 24 8.31 -18.99 28.57
C GLY A 24 9.61 -18.96 29.40
N GLU A 25 9.84 -17.86 30.11
CA GLU A 25 10.89 -17.66 31.13
C GLU A 25 12.34 -17.38 30.65
N SER A 26 12.54 -16.49 29.66
CA SER A 26 13.81 -15.72 29.53
C SER A 26 13.65 -14.48 28.62
N GLU A 27 14.27 -13.35 28.97
CA GLU A 27 14.36 -12.15 28.09
C GLU A 27 15.02 -12.45 26.72
N GLY A 28 15.82 -13.52 26.62
CA GLY A 28 16.41 -13.97 25.35
C GLY A 28 15.52 -14.90 24.51
N ALA A 29 14.32 -15.26 24.99
CA ALA A 29 13.50 -16.31 24.39
C ALA A 29 12.63 -15.78 23.24
N GLY A 30 11.82 -14.73 23.46
CA GLY A 30 11.00 -14.11 22.39
C GLY A 30 11.83 -13.67 21.17
N GLN A 31 13.11 -13.35 21.38
CA GLN A 31 14.10 -13.08 20.34
C GLN A 31 14.40 -14.29 19.44
N ARG A 32 14.55 -15.50 20.00
CA ARG A 32 14.78 -16.72 19.21
C ARG A 32 13.51 -17.16 18.49
N GLY A 33 12.34 -17.05 19.14
CA GLY A 33 11.04 -17.25 18.52
C GLY A 33 10.83 -16.38 17.27
N VAL A 34 11.14 -15.08 17.34
CA VAL A 34 11.01 -14.18 16.18
C VAL A 34 11.99 -14.53 15.05
N THR A 35 13.27 -14.81 15.34
CA THR A 35 14.23 -15.22 14.31
C THR A 35 13.84 -16.56 13.67
N ALA A 36 13.45 -17.56 14.45
CA ALA A 36 13.00 -18.86 13.93
C ALA A 36 11.72 -18.74 13.09
N LEU A 37 10.79 -17.87 13.49
CA LEU A 37 9.59 -17.54 12.72
C LEU A 37 9.95 -16.88 11.39
N LEU A 38 10.86 -15.89 11.38
CA LEU A 38 11.36 -15.25 10.17
C LEU A 38 12.01 -16.28 9.23
N ASP A 39 12.95 -17.07 9.72
CA ASP A 39 13.70 -18.04 8.91
C ASP A 39 12.82 -19.18 8.36
N THR A 40 11.72 -19.52 9.04
CA THR A 40 10.80 -20.61 8.61
C THR A 40 9.66 -20.11 7.72
N VAL A 41 9.09 -18.94 8.02
CA VAL A 41 7.85 -18.46 7.38
C VAL A 41 8.14 -17.56 6.18
N VAL A 42 9.20 -16.74 6.22
CA VAL A 42 9.55 -15.85 5.09
C VAL A 42 9.84 -16.62 3.79
N PRO A 43 10.60 -17.74 3.79
CA PRO A 43 10.81 -18.52 2.57
C PRO A 43 9.49 -19.11 2.01
N LYS A 44 8.62 -19.64 2.88
CA LYS A 44 7.31 -20.18 2.46
C LYS A 44 6.44 -19.10 1.80
N ILE A 45 6.33 -17.91 2.40
CA ILE A 45 5.57 -16.78 1.83
C ILE A 45 6.15 -16.36 0.46
N ALA A 46 7.47 -16.36 0.32
CA ALA A 46 8.13 -16.01 -0.94
C ALA A 46 7.96 -17.07 -2.04
N GLU A 47 7.87 -18.36 -1.68
CA GLU A 47 7.63 -19.47 -2.61
C GLU A 47 6.16 -19.56 -3.04
N ASP A 48 5.22 -19.50 -2.10
CA ASP A 48 3.77 -19.62 -2.37
C ASP A 48 3.20 -18.36 -3.05
N ARG A 49 3.91 -17.22 -2.98
CA ARG A 49 3.47 -15.90 -3.47
C ARG A 49 2.10 -15.46 -2.93
N ASP A 50 1.71 -15.93 -1.74
CA ASP A 50 0.43 -15.59 -1.13
C ASP A 50 0.52 -14.23 -0.40
N PRO A 51 -0.12 -13.17 -0.92
CA PRO A 51 -0.12 -11.85 -0.29
C PRO A 51 -0.92 -11.82 1.02
N PHE A 52 -1.85 -12.76 1.25
CA PHE A 52 -2.58 -12.86 2.52
C PHE A 52 -1.68 -13.39 3.63
N ALA A 53 -0.86 -14.40 3.34
CA ALA A 53 0.14 -14.90 4.27
C ALA A 53 1.15 -13.81 4.68
N TYR A 54 1.48 -12.87 3.78
CA TYR A 54 2.31 -11.71 4.09
C TYR A 54 1.65 -10.73 5.09
N VAL A 55 0.38 -10.36 4.88
CA VAL A 55 -0.34 -9.44 5.79
C VAL A 55 -0.58 -10.09 7.16
N GLU A 56 -0.97 -11.37 7.19
CA GLU A 56 -1.07 -12.18 8.41
C GLU A 56 0.26 -12.26 9.15
N PHE A 57 1.37 -12.51 8.44
CA PHE A 57 2.71 -12.56 9.02
C PHE A 57 3.14 -11.21 9.59
N HIS A 58 2.95 -10.12 8.85
CA HIS A 58 3.32 -8.78 9.31
C HIS A 58 2.50 -8.37 10.54
N ARG A 59 1.17 -8.60 10.53
CA ARG A 59 0.30 -8.40 11.70
C ARG A 59 0.70 -9.29 12.87
N THR A 60 1.08 -10.54 12.63
CA THR A 60 1.55 -11.47 13.66
C THR A 60 2.87 -10.99 14.27
N VAL A 61 3.84 -10.55 13.47
CA VAL A 61 5.11 -9.99 13.96
C VAL A 61 4.86 -8.72 14.78
N LEU A 62 4.02 -7.79 14.30
CA LEU A 62 3.66 -6.58 15.05
C LEU A 62 2.94 -6.91 16.37
N ARG A 63 2.00 -7.85 16.36
CA ARG A 63 1.31 -8.31 17.58
C ARG A 63 2.29 -8.95 18.57
N LEU A 64 3.17 -9.83 18.10
CA LEU A 64 4.19 -10.46 18.95
C LEU A 64 5.15 -9.44 19.57
N LEU A 65 5.51 -8.38 18.83
CA LEU A 65 6.30 -7.28 19.38
C LEU A 65 5.54 -6.52 20.47
N GLN A 66 4.24 -6.26 20.29
CA GLN A 66 3.38 -5.62 21.30
C GLN A 66 3.18 -6.51 22.55
N GLU A 67 2.90 -7.81 22.36
CA GLU A 67 2.62 -8.78 23.43
C GLU A 67 3.85 -9.03 24.33
N ASN A 68 5.07 -8.93 23.78
CA ASN A 68 6.32 -9.11 24.53
C ASN A 68 6.80 -7.85 25.28
N GLY A 69 5.91 -6.88 25.52
CA GLY A 69 6.21 -5.74 26.40
C GLY A 69 7.16 -4.71 25.81
N ALA A 70 7.44 -4.75 24.49
CA ALA A 70 7.97 -3.58 23.79
C ALA A 70 6.87 -2.52 23.75
N ALA A 71 6.86 -1.66 24.78
CA ALA A 71 5.95 -0.53 24.85
C ALA A 71 6.07 0.30 23.56
N LEU A 72 4.93 0.83 23.08
CA LEU A 72 4.83 1.73 21.92
C LEU A 72 5.43 3.14 22.21
N ALA A 73 6.53 3.20 22.97
CA ALA A 73 7.52 4.24 22.78
C ALA A 73 8.18 4.02 21.40
N PRO A 74 8.58 5.09 20.68
CA PRO A 74 9.36 4.92 19.45
C PRO A 74 10.61 4.08 19.78
N PRO A 75 10.90 3.01 19.03
CA PRO A 75 11.98 2.10 19.37
C PRO A 75 13.33 2.82 19.26
N ALA A 76 13.94 3.11 20.41
CA ALA A 76 15.28 3.71 20.49
C ALA A 76 16.40 2.78 19.99
N ALA A 77 16.06 1.56 19.57
CA ALA A 77 16.94 0.62 18.90
C ALA A 77 16.33 0.27 17.53
N SER A 78 17.06 0.59 16.47
CA SER A 78 16.65 0.26 15.10
C SER A 78 16.42 -1.25 14.89
N PRO A 79 15.51 -1.62 13.97
CA PRO A 79 15.21 -3.01 13.69
C PRO A 79 16.43 -3.72 13.10
N ARG A 80 16.57 -4.98 13.47
CA ARG A 80 17.81 -5.72 13.26
C ARG A 80 18.07 -5.99 11.76
N PRO A 81 19.34 -6.01 11.33
CA PRO A 81 19.71 -6.24 9.93
C PRO A 81 19.08 -7.46 9.26
N GLU A 82 18.82 -8.53 10.00
CA GLU A 82 18.20 -9.75 9.51
C GLU A 82 16.74 -9.53 9.12
N VAL A 83 15.97 -8.82 9.95
CA VAL A 83 14.58 -8.42 9.68
C VAL A 83 14.54 -7.55 8.42
N LEU A 84 15.37 -6.51 8.37
CA LEU A 84 15.46 -5.61 7.22
C LEU A 84 15.86 -6.33 5.92
N ARG A 85 16.75 -7.32 5.98
CA ARG A 85 17.10 -8.15 4.81
C ARG A 85 15.95 -9.07 4.39
N ALA A 86 15.21 -9.63 5.34
CA ALA A 86 14.06 -10.48 5.07
C ALA A 86 12.94 -9.68 4.39
N THR A 87 12.52 -8.54 4.95
CA THR A 87 11.44 -7.72 4.36
C THR A 87 11.83 -7.15 3.00
N ARG A 88 13.09 -6.75 2.79
CA ARG A 88 13.61 -6.33 1.47
C ARG A 88 13.63 -7.46 0.43
N LYS A 89 13.83 -8.73 0.82
CA LYS A 89 13.73 -9.87 -0.09
C LYS A 89 12.27 -10.16 -0.46
N ILE A 90 11.36 -10.03 0.49
CA ILE A 90 9.91 -10.20 0.27
C ILE A 90 9.40 -9.10 -0.67
N ASP A 91 9.75 -7.84 -0.41
CA ASP A 91 9.40 -6.69 -1.27
C ASP A 91 9.82 -6.90 -2.74
N ALA A 92 11.07 -7.32 -2.98
CA ALA A 92 11.55 -7.63 -4.32
C ALA A 92 10.76 -8.78 -4.99
N ALA A 93 10.34 -9.79 -4.23
CA ALA A 93 9.55 -10.91 -4.75
C ALA A 93 8.09 -10.51 -5.06
N LEU A 94 7.46 -9.68 -4.23
CA LEU A 94 6.06 -9.26 -4.37
C LEU A 94 5.87 -8.14 -5.41
N SER A 95 6.75 -7.15 -5.42
CA SER A 95 6.71 -6.04 -6.39
C SER A 95 7.07 -6.48 -7.82
N GLY A 96 7.60 -7.68 -8.00
CA GLY A 96 8.12 -8.17 -9.28
C GLY A 96 9.37 -7.43 -9.77
N ARG A 97 9.97 -6.58 -8.93
CA ARG A 97 11.18 -5.82 -9.26
C ARG A 97 12.39 -6.75 -9.31
N ALA A 98 13.24 -6.58 -10.31
CA ALA A 98 14.47 -7.37 -10.41
C ALA A 98 15.38 -7.10 -9.19
N PRO A 99 15.93 -8.13 -8.53
CA PRO A 99 16.84 -7.94 -7.39
C PRO A 99 18.12 -7.23 -7.85
N GLY A 100 18.18 -5.91 -7.62
CA GLY A 100 19.28 -5.05 -8.06
C GLY A 100 18.88 -3.61 -8.37
N THR A 101 17.61 -3.33 -8.73
CA THR A 101 17.14 -1.96 -9.00
C THR A 101 16.93 -1.16 -7.70
N ARG A 102 18.03 -0.67 -7.11
CA ARG A 102 17.95 0.31 -6.03
C ARG A 102 17.94 1.73 -6.59
N ARG A 103 16.88 2.47 -6.26
CA ARG A 103 16.87 3.94 -6.29
C ARG A 103 17.65 4.54 -5.13
N PRO A 104 18.01 5.84 -5.23
CA PRO A 104 18.27 6.70 -4.07
C PRO A 104 17.07 6.71 -3.10
N PRO A 105 17.30 6.90 -1.78
CA PRO A 105 16.23 7.11 -0.82
C PRO A 105 15.50 8.43 -1.12
N LEU A 106 14.22 8.52 -0.73
CA LEU A 106 13.42 9.75 -0.87
C LEU A 106 13.44 10.63 0.39
N ILE A 107 14.09 10.16 1.44
CA ILE A 107 14.28 10.84 2.72
C ILE A 107 15.75 10.74 3.13
N GLU A 108 16.30 11.83 3.66
CA GLU A 108 17.71 11.95 4.02
C GLU A 108 17.86 12.76 5.31
N GLY A 109 18.60 12.26 6.30
CA GLY A 109 18.83 13.00 7.54
C GLY A 109 19.75 12.29 8.52
N ASP A 110 20.42 13.09 9.36
CA ASP A 110 21.36 12.61 10.39
C ASP A 110 20.66 11.99 11.61
N THR A 111 19.34 12.08 11.70
CA THR A 111 18.53 11.55 12.81
C THR A 111 17.23 10.90 12.32
N PHE A 112 16.72 9.95 13.10
CA PHE A 112 15.42 9.31 12.85
C PHE A 112 14.28 10.34 12.78
N GLU A 113 14.29 11.34 13.66
CA GLU A 113 13.26 12.38 13.72
C GLU A 113 13.22 13.25 12.46
N ALA A 114 14.39 13.53 11.85
CA ALA A 114 14.46 14.27 10.59
C ALA A 114 13.90 13.43 9.41
N CYS A 115 14.26 12.15 9.36
CA CYS A 115 13.73 11.20 8.37
C CYS A 115 12.22 10.98 8.53
N LEU A 116 11.73 10.85 9.77
CA LEU A 116 10.30 10.71 10.09
C LEU A 116 9.52 11.96 9.70
N GLY A 117 10.04 13.16 10.00
CA GLY A 117 9.41 14.42 9.62
C GLY A 117 9.28 14.60 8.10
N GLN A 118 10.26 14.14 7.32
CA GLN A 118 10.16 14.12 5.86
C GLN A 118 9.14 13.08 5.38
N TYR A 119 9.14 11.89 5.98
CA TYR A 119 8.19 10.84 5.66
C TYR A 119 6.73 11.26 5.92
N ASP A 120 6.45 11.87 7.07
CA ASP A 120 5.14 12.44 7.40
C ASP A 120 4.74 13.56 6.42
N ALA A 121 5.68 14.39 5.98
CA ALA A 121 5.43 15.43 4.98
C ALA A 121 5.07 14.84 3.60
N LEU A 122 5.74 13.75 3.19
CA LEU A 122 5.46 13.04 1.93
C LEU A 122 4.08 12.34 1.96
N ILE A 123 3.73 11.68 3.07
CA ILE A 123 2.37 11.14 3.28
C ILE A 123 1.33 12.25 3.27
N GLY A 124 1.61 13.38 3.94
CA GLY A 124 0.73 14.55 3.99
C GLY A 124 0.49 15.15 2.60
N TYR A 125 1.52 15.20 1.74
CA TYR A 125 1.40 15.62 0.35
C TYR A 125 0.44 14.74 -0.45
N VAL A 126 0.57 13.41 -0.36
CA VAL A 126 -0.37 12.47 -1.02
C VAL A 126 -1.79 12.62 -0.47
N GLY A 127 -1.95 12.76 0.85
CA GLY A 127 -3.26 13.01 1.47
C GLY A 127 -3.92 14.32 1.00
N ASN A 128 -3.12 15.34 0.69
CA ASN A 128 -3.59 16.60 0.11
C ASN A 128 -3.94 16.48 -1.38
N LEU A 129 -3.21 15.67 -2.16
CA LEU A 129 -3.59 15.34 -3.54
C LEU A 129 -4.95 14.62 -3.57
N TRP A 130 -5.10 13.57 -2.75
CA TRP A 130 -6.36 12.83 -2.65
C TRP A 130 -7.53 13.75 -2.20
N ALA A 131 -7.34 14.54 -1.14
CA ALA A 131 -8.35 15.50 -0.69
C ALA A 131 -8.73 16.55 -1.76
N SER A 132 -7.77 16.95 -2.61
CA SER A 132 -8.03 17.82 -3.77
C SER A 132 -8.87 17.10 -4.83
N GLY A 133 -8.61 15.82 -5.09
CA GLY A 133 -9.48 14.96 -5.90
C GLY A 133 -10.91 14.89 -5.36
N CYS A 134 -11.07 14.69 -4.04
CA CYS A 134 -12.38 14.69 -3.37
C CYS A 134 -13.13 16.03 -3.46
N ALA A 135 -12.43 17.17 -3.51
CA ALA A 135 -13.04 18.47 -3.76
C ALA A 135 -13.51 18.57 -5.22
N LEU A 136 -12.61 18.31 -6.18
CA LEU A 136 -12.90 18.33 -7.62
C LEU A 136 -14.05 17.39 -8.00
N PHE A 137 -14.17 16.22 -7.36
CA PHE A 137 -15.29 15.30 -7.57
C PHE A 137 -16.64 15.93 -7.17
N ARG A 138 -16.70 16.55 -5.98
CA ARG A 138 -17.91 17.19 -5.44
C ARG A 138 -18.33 18.42 -6.26
N ASP A 139 -17.35 19.15 -6.80
CA ASP A 139 -17.58 20.31 -7.67
C ASP A 139 -17.97 19.91 -9.12
N GLY A 140 -18.04 18.61 -9.43
CA GLY A 140 -18.37 18.10 -10.77
C GLY A 140 -17.22 18.17 -11.78
N ALA A 141 -16.01 18.52 -11.35
CA ALA A 141 -14.81 18.61 -12.17
C ALA A 141 -14.16 17.22 -12.39
N TRP A 142 -14.95 16.25 -12.86
CA TRP A 142 -14.57 14.84 -13.02
C TRP A 142 -13.26 14.59 -13.79
N PRO A 143 -12.93 15.30 -14.89
CA PRO A 143 -11.66 15.09 -15.58
C PRO A 143 -10.44 15.49 -14.73
N LEU A 144 -10.53 16.61 -13.99
CA LEU A 144 -9.47 17.06 -13.09
C LEU A 144 -9.36 16.14 -11.87
N CYS A 145 -10.49 15.69 -11.34
CA CYS A 145 -10.54 14.66 -10.29
C CYS A 145 -9.79 13.39 -10.71
N ALA A 146 -10.07 12.87 -11.92
CA ALA A 146 -9.38 11.70 -12.47
C ALA A 146 -7.86 11.94 -12.61
N ALA A 147 -7.45 13.08 -13.18
CA ALA A 147 -6.03 13.43 -13.34
C ALA A 147 -5.27 13.51 -12.00
N VAL A 148 -5.87 14.14 -10.98
CA VAL A 148 -5.27 14.28 -9.65
C VAL A 148 -5.23 12.93 -8.92
N SER A 149 -6.25 12.08 -9.09
CA SER A 149 -6.29 10.74 -8.49
C SER A 149 -5.23 9.81 -9.09
N LEU A 150 -4.99 9.90 -10.40
CA LEU A 150 -3.87 9.20 -11.06
C LEU A 150 -2.51 9.66 -10.53
N LEU A 151 -2.31 10.97 -10.38
CA LEU A 151 -1.08 11.51 -9.77
C LEU A 151 -0.91 11.01 -8.32
N ALA A 152 -1.98 10.99 -7.53
CA ALA A 152 -1.92 10.47 -6.16
C ALA A 152 -1.48 9.00 -6.13
N MET A 153 -2.02 8.14 -7.00
CA MET A 153 -1.64 6.72 -7.07
C MET A 153 -0.19 6.49 -7.53
N GLU A 154 0.34 7.33 -8.41
CA GLU A 154 1.75 7.29 -8.80
C GLU A 154 2.69 7.66 -7.65
N GLU A 155 2.36 8.73 -6.91
CA GLU A 155 3.14 9.13 -5.75
C GLU A 155 3.00 8.12 -4.60
N ILE A 156 1.85 7.44 -4.45
CA ILE A 156 1.69 6.29 -3.53
C ILE A 156 2.69 5.17 -3.90
N GLY A 157 2.71 4.74 -5.15
CA GLY A 157 3.65 3.68 -5.60
C GLY A 157 5.12 4.06 -5.47
N ARG A 158 5.41 5.36 -5.54
CA ARG A 158 6.74 5.91 -5.30
C ARG A 158 7.12 5.92 -3.81
N LEU A 159 6.17 6.19 -2.93
CA LEU A 159 6.37 6.28 -1.48
C LEU A 159 6.25 4.93 -0.74
N ASP A 160 5.65 3.91 -1.35
CA ASP A 160 5.51 2.55 -0.82
C ASP A 160 6.81 1.96 -0.27
N ARG A 161 7.96 2.30 -0.87
CA ARG A 161 9.26 1.85 -0.36
C ARG A 161 9.81 2.72 0.79
N THR A 162 9.42 3.99 0.90
CA THR A 162 10.09 4.98 1.77
C THR A 162 10.05 4.62 3.25
N TRP A 163 9.03 3.87 3.70
CA TRP A 163 9.02 3.37 5.08
C TRP A 163 10.17 2.38 5.37
N TYR A 164 10.61 1.57 4.40
CA TYR A 164 11.78 0.70 4.56
C TYR A 164 13.09 1.48 4.70
N ASP A 165 13.17 2.64 4.04
CA ASP A 165 14.34 3.52 4.14
C ASP A 165 14.32 4.24 5.52
N LEU A 166 13.15 4.65 6.02
CA LEU A 166 12.95 5.19 7.37
C LEU A 166 13.28 4.18 8.47
N VAL A 167 12.77 2.97 8.33
CA VAL A 167 12.95 1.85 9.27
C VAL A 167 14.38 1.29 9.22
N ALA A 168 15.18 1.68 8.22
CA ALA A 168 16.60 1.32 8.09
C ALA A 168 17.55 2.54 8.13
N TRP A 169 17.14 3.68 8.69
CA TRP A 169 17.84 4.96 8.59
C TRP A 169 19.29 4.94 9.12
N ASP A 170 19.55 4.25 10.24
CA ASP A 170 20.87 4.11 10.87
C ASP A 170 21.75 3.07 10.17
N TYR A 171 21.14 2.26 9.30
CA TYR A 171 21.84 1.21 8.62
C TYR A 171 22.65 1.80 7.47
N SER A 172 23.97 1.75 7.57
CA SER A 172 24.87 2.10 6.46
C SER A 172 24.49 1.27 5.22
N VAL A 173 23.73 1.88 4.32
CA VAL A 173 23.37 1.31 3.02
C VAL A 173 24.62 1.41 2.16
N ALA A 174 25.55 0.46 2.37
CA ALA A 174 26.74 0.29 1.56
C ALA A 174 26.35 0.44 0.08
N GLN A 175 27.08 1.30 -0.63
CA GLN A 175 26.75 1.77 -1.98
C GLN A 175 26.53 0.58 -2.92
N VAL A 176 25.27 0.20 -3.13
CA VAL A 176 24.88 -0.77 -4.14
C VAL A 176 24.72 0.00 -5.43
N GLU A 177 25.38 -0.46 -6.48
CA GLU A 177 25.30 0.11 -7.82
C GLU A 177 23.82 0.30 -8.22
N THR A 178 23.45 1.54 -8.49
CA THR A 178 22.11 1.88 -9.00
C THR A 178 22.04 1.40 -10.44
N VAL A 179 21.22 0.38 -10.72
CA VAL A 179 20.89 0.03 -12.09
C VAL A 179 20.04 1.15 -12.68
N ASP A 180 20.54 1.81 -13.73
CA ASP A 180 19.88 2.90 -14.44
C ASP A 180 18.64 2.41 -15.21
N ALA A 181 17.57 2.13 -14.47
CA ALA A 181 16.24 1.98 -15.05
C ALA A 181 15.75 3.36 -15.53
N HIS A 182 15.20 3.42 -16.74
CA HIS A 182 14.66 4.67 -17.29
C HIS A 182 13.60 5.25 -16.35
N PRO A 183 13.63 6.56 -16.01
CA PRO A 183 12.74 7.13 -14.98
C PRO A 183 11.25 6.83 -15.20
N ASP A 184 10.78 6.92 -16.45
CA ASP A 184 9.39 6.65 -16.82
C ASP A 184 8.99 5.17 -16.65
N GLU A 185 9.89 4.24 -17.01
CA GLU A 185 9.66 2.81 -16.80
C GLU A 185 9.62 2.49 -15.30
N GLN A 186 10.47 3.14 -14.51
CA GLN A 186 10.45 3.00 -13.06
C GLN A 186 9.19 3.60 -12.42
N ARG A 187 8.69 4.74 -12.90
CA ARG A 187 7.41 5.34 -12.48
C ARG A 187 6.24 4.41 -12.81
N ARG A 188 6.24 3.83 -14.01
CA ARG A 188 5.22 2.86 -14.45
C ARG A 188 5.20 1.61 -13.55
N GLN A 189 6.37 1.04 -13.24
CA GLN A 189 6.49 -0.12 -12.34
C GLN A 189 5.97 0.17 -10.93
N ASP A 190 6.28 1.34 -10.37
CA ASP A 190 5.78 1.76 -9.06
C ASP A 190 4.25 1.92 -9.04
N PHE A 191 3.70 2.56 -10.08
CA PHE A 191 2.25 2.74 -10.20
C PHE A 191 1.53 1.39 -10.32
N VAL A 192 2.05 0.46 -11.15
CA VAL A 192 1.54 -0.91 -11.23
C VAL A 192 1.64 -1.64 -9.89
N ALA A 193 2.73 -1.48 -9.14
CA ALA A 193 2.89 -2.11 -7.82
C ALA A 193 1.83 -1.63 -6.83
N ALA A 194 1.61 -0.32 -6.72
CA ALA A 194 0.55 0.23 -5.86
C ALA A 194 -0.85 -0.26 -6.25
N VAL A 195 -1.21 -0.21 -7.54
CA VAL A 195 -2.54 -0.63 -8.00
C VAL A 195 -2.76 -2.13 -7.81
N ARG A 196 -1.71 -2.97 -7.91
CA ARG A 196 -1.83 -4.41 -7.61
C ARG A 196 -2.20 -4.71 -6.16
N THR A 197 -1.89 -3.84 -5.20
CA THR A 197 -2.37 -3.97 -3.80
C THR A 197 -3.90 -3.99 -3.72
N ALA A 198 -4.60 -3.33 -4.65
CA ALA A 198 -6.07 -3.35 -4.72
C ALA A 198 -6.65 -4.73 -5.07
N LEU A 199 -5.89 -5.60 -5.77
CA LEU A 199 -6.32 -6.96 -6.09
C LEU A 199 -6.29 -7.90 -4.88
N VAL A 200 -5.53 -7.55 -3.83
CA VAL A 200 -5.35 -8.38 -2.64
C VAL A 200 -6.13 -7.85 -1.44
N SER A 201 -6.40 -6.53 -1.37
CA SER A 201 -7.23 -5.94 -0.33
C SER A 201 -8.69 -6.43 -0.40
N PRO A 202 -9.23 -7.08 0.65
CA PRO A 202 -10.63 -7.53 0.67
C PRO A 202 -11.64 -6.39 0.53
N ARG A 203 -11.28 -5.21 1.03
CA ARG A 203 -12.10 -4.00 1.01
C ARG A 203 -12.26 -3.49 -0.43
N LEU A 204 -11.14 -3.27 -1.13
CA LEU A 204 -11.14 -2.85 -2.54
C LEU A 204 -11.84 -3.86 -3.46
N ARG A 205 -11.64 -5.17 -3.24
CA ARG A 205 -12.37 -6.22 -3.96
C ARG A 205 -13.89 -6.15 -3.75
N ARG A 206 -14.37 -5.74 -2.58
CA ARG A 206 -15.81 -5.52 -2.30
C ARG A 206 -16.34 -4.23 -2.94
N LEU A 207 -15.52 -3.18 -3.02
CA LEU A 207 -15.87 -1.88 -3.59
C LEU A 207 -15.93 -1.89 -5.13
N PHE A 208 -15.04 -2.61 -5.81
CA PHE A 208 -14.94 -2.58 -7.27
C PHE A 208 -14.99 -3.93 -7.98
N GLY A 209 -14.73 -5.02 -7.27
CA GLY A 209 -14.37 -6.30 -7.91
C GLY A 209 -12.96 -6.24 -8.55
N PRO A 210 -12.48 -7.36 -9.11
CA PRO A 210 -11.16 -7.40 -9.73
C PRO A 210 -11.11 -6.69 -11.10
N GLU A 211 -12.16 -6.82 -11.92
CA GLU A 211 -12.13 -6.41 -13.33
C GLU A 211 -11.75 -4.93 -13.58
N PRO A 212 -12.25 -3.93 -12.82
CA PRO A 212 -11.86 -2.53 -13.05
C PRO A 212 -10.39 -2.26 -12.70
N VAL A 213 -9.87 -2.96 -11.68
CA VAL A 213 -8.46 -2.86 -11.25
C VAL A 213 -7.55 -3.55 -12.25
N GLU A 214 -7.93 -4.73 -12.74
CA GLU A 214 -7.20 -5.46 -13.79
C GLU A 214 -7.13 -4.66 -15.10
N ARG A 215 -8.22 -3.99 -15.50
CA ARG A 215 -8.20 -3.06 -16.65
C ARG A 215 -7.25 -1.88 -16.42
N LEU A 216 -7.30 -1.24 -15.26
CA LEU A 216 -6.40 -0.13 -14.93
C LEU A 216 -4.92 -0.56 -14.98
N ILE A 217 -4.59 -1.76 -14.47
CA ILE A 217 -3.23 -2.33 -14.58
C ILE A 217 -2.83 -2.51 -16.05
N ALA A 218 -3.71 -3.04 -16.89
CA ALA A 218 -3.45 -3.20 -18.32
C ALA A 218 -3.28 -1.85 -19.05
N ASP A 219 -4.04 -0.81 -18.67
CA ASP A 219 -3.92 0.55 -19.23
C ASP A 219 -2.59 1.22 -18.82
N ILE A 220 -2.09 0.95 -17.61
CA ILE A 220 -0.78 1.41 -17.15
C ILE A 220 0.35 0.62 -17.84
N GLU A 221 0.19 -0.69 -18.00
CA GLU A 221 1.19 -1.56 -18.62
C GLU A 221 1.33 -1.33 -20.13
N SER A 222 0.23 -1.00 -20.82
CA SER A 222 0.21 -0.65 -22.25
C SER A 222 0.56 0.81 -22.55
N GLY A 223 0.50 1.70 -21.54
CA GLY A 223 0.74 3.13 -21.69
C GLY A 223 -0.47 3.95 -22.14
N GLU A 224 -1.65 3.34 -22.34
CA GLU A 224 -2.90 4.08 -22.59
C GLU A 224 -3.26 5.03 -21.43
N ILE A 225 -2.72 4.80 -20.22
CA ILE A 225 -2.93 5.72 -19.09
C ILE A 225 -2.41 7.15 -19.35
N GLU A 226 -1.32 7.32 -20.10
CA GLU A 226 -0.81 8.66 -20.45
C GLU A 226 -1.65 9.34 -21.55
N ARG A 227 -2.32 8.54 -22.39
CA ARG A 227 -3.35 9.05 -23.29
C ARG A 227 -4.58 9.50 -22.49
N PHE A 228 -5.04 8.69 -21.54
CA PHE A 228 -6.14 9.06 -20.65
C PHE A 228 -5.82 10.30 -19.81
N ARG A 229 -4.58 10.47 -19.33
CA ARG A 229 -4.12 11.69 -18.65
C ARG A 229 -4.27 12.93 -19.54
N ARG A 230 -3.91 12.86 -20.83
CA ARG A 230 -4.12 13.97 -21.78
C ARG A 230 -5.60 14.26 -22.01
N HIS A 231 -6.42 13.22 -22.17
CA HIS A 231 -7.89 13.37 -22.26
C HIS A 231 -8.49 14.11 -21.04
N CYS A 232 -7.88 13.98 -19.85
CA CYS A 232 -8.33 14.67 -18.64
C CYS A 232 -7.98 16.17 -18.59
N LEU A 233 -6.94 16.61 -19.33
CA LEU A 233 -6.31 17.92 -19.17
C LEU A 233 -6.44 18.84 -20.40
N HIS A 234 -6.69 18.28 -21.58
CA HIS A 234 -6.59 19.00 -22.85
C HIS A 234 -7.83 18.79 -23.73
N ILE A 235 -8.20 19.84 -24.47
CA ILE A 235 -9.13 19.73 -25.59
C ILE A 235 -8.37 19.10 -26.76
N GLU A 236 -8.95 18.06 -27.36
CA GLU A 236 -8.34 17.31 -28.45
C GLU A 236 -9.27 17.25 -29.68
N THR A 237 -8.70 16.93 -30.84
CA THR A 237 -9.48 16.70 -32.06
C THR A 237 -9.74 15.21 -32.28
N ASP A 238 -10.99 14.77 -32.14
CA ASP A 238 -11.42 13.40 -32.41
C ASP A 238 -12.26 13.33 -33.69
N ARG A 239 -11.81 12.56 -34.69
CA ARG A 239 -12.50 12.39 -35.99
C ARG A 239 -12.90 13.71 -36.67
N GLY A 240 -12.13 14.78 -36.44
CA GLY A 240 -12.37 16.13 -36.98
C GLY A 240 -13.20 17.06 -36.09
N TRP A 241 -13.68 16.60 -34.94
CA TRP A 241 -14.43 17.39 -33.96
C TRP A 241 -13.55 17.75 -32.76
N LEU A 242 -13.75 18.94 -32.19
CA LEU A 242 -13.14 19.26 -30.90
C LEU A 242 -13.90 18.53 -29.79
N THR A 243 -13.19 17.85 -28.91
CA THR A 243 -13.72 17.13 -27.76
C THR A 243 -13.07 17.65 -26.49
N THR A 244 -13.89 18.05 -25.52
CA THR A 244 -13.46 18.53 -24.21
C THR A 244 -13.23 17.37 -23.23
N PRO A 245 -12.43 17.56 -22.16
CA PRO A 245 -12.26 16.55 -21.13
C PRO A 245 -13.57 16.07 -20.48
N ALA A 246 -14.56 16.96 -20.33
CA ALA A 246 -15.86 16.65 -19.73
C ALA A 246 -16.73 15.73 -20.62
N GLU A 247 -16.44 15.63 -21.91
CA GLU A 247 -17.09 14.68 -22.83
C GLU A 247 -16.38 13.31 -22.88
N ARG A 248 -15.18 13.21 -22.29
CA ARG A 248 -14.38 11.97 -22.26
C ARG A 248 -14.35 11.26 -20.91
N VAL A 249 -14.41 12.01 -19.81
CA VAL A 249 -14.32 11.47 -18.44
C VAL A 249 -15.66 11.65 -17.74
N ASP A 250 -16.34 10.53 -17.49
CA ASP A 250 -17.63 10.51 -16.80
C ASP A 250 -17.49 10.43 -15.28
N ARG A 251 -18.61 10.65 -14.57
CA ARG A 251 -18.68 10.56 -13.11
C ARG A 251 -18.23 9.18 -12.59
N PRO A 252 -18.69 8.03 -13.12
CA PRO A 252 -18.22 6.70 -12.69
C PRO A 252 -16.70 6.51 -12.79
N THR A 253 -16.05 6.97 -13.87
CA THR A 253 -14.59 6.84 -14.02
C THR A 253 -13.86 7.68 -12.99
N ALA A 254 -14.30 8.93 -12.76
CA ALA A 254 -13.71 9.78 -11.73
C ALA A 254 -13.96 9.24 -10.31
N GLU A 255 -15.14 8.67 -10.05
CA GLU A 255 -15.53 8.04 -8.77
C GLU A 255 -14.62 6.84 -8.45
N PHE A 256 -14.45 5.92 -9.42
CA PHE A 256 -13.55 4.79 -9.30
C PHE A 256 -12.12 5.24 -8.97
N LEU A 257 -11.57 6.19 -9.72
CA LEU A 257 -10.18 6.63 -9.55
C LEU A 257 -9.95 7.34 -8.21
N VAL A 258 -10.86 8.21 -7.75
CA VAL A 258 -10.67 8.98 -6.51
C VAL A 258 -10.87 8.15 -5.25
N VAL A 259 -11.78 7.18 -5.28
CA VAL A 259 -11.94 6.24 -4.17
C VAL A 259 -10.77 5.25 -4.15
N LEU A 260 -10.37 4.68 -5.30
CA LEU A 260 -9.20 3.81 -5.40
C LEU A 260 -7.92 4.52 -4.90
N ALA A 261 -7.72 5.80 -5.23
CA ALA A 261 -6.58 6.57 -4.74
C ALA A 261 -6.59 6.76 -3.21
N GLY A 262 -7.76 6.98 -2.60
CA GLY A 262 -7.89 7.08 -1.15
C GLY A 262 -7.67 5.76 -0.42
N GLU A 263 -8.26 4.69 -0.95
CA GLU A 263 -8.08 3.34 -0.45
C GLU A 263 -6.60 2.90 -0.54
N LEU A 264 -5.93 3.17 -1.67
CA LEU A 264 -4.49 2.90 -1.80
C LEU A 264 -3.64 3.80 -0.89
N TRP A 265 -4.04 5.04 -0.63
CA TRP A 265 -3.36 5.90 0.34
C TRP A 265 -3.37 5.27 1.74
N ALA A 266 -4.51 4.73 2.17
CA ALA A 266 -4.64 4.03 3.45
C ALA A 266 -3.94 2.65 3.46
N GLU A 267 -4.22 1.79 2.48
CA GLU A 267 -3.73 0.40 2.45
C GLU A 267 -2.23 0.30 2.15
N VAL A 268 -1.68 1.21 1.33
CA VAL A 268 -0.25 1.19 0.96
C VAL A 268 0.57 2.02 1.92
N LEU A 269 0.16 3.24 2.31
CA LEU A 269 0.99 4.14 3.15
C LEU A 269 0.61 4.13 4.64
N GLY A 270 -0.47 3.44 5.03
CA GLY A 270 -0.92 3.28 6.42
C GLY A 270 -0.12 2.25 7.23
N HIS A 271 1.21 2.21 7.14
CA HIS A 271 2.01 1.20 7.85
C HIS A 271 1.92 1.32 9.39
N PHE A 272 1.67 2.54 9.90
CA PHE A 272 1.43 2.77 11.32
C PHE A 272 -0.07 2.65 11.65
N PRO A 273 -0.49 1.83 12.62
CA PRO A 273 -1.92 1.58 12.88
C PRO A 273 -2.76 2.84 13.12
N TRP A 274 -2.24 3.81 13.88
CA TRP A 274 -2.96 5.07 14.12
C TRP A 274 -3.13 5.92 12.85
N LYS A 275 -2.17 5.89 11.93
CA LYS A 275 -2.28 6.55 10.62
C LYS A 275 -3.23 5.81 9.70
N TYR A 276 -3.18 4.48 9.66
CA TYR A 276 -4.14 3.67 8.91
C TYR A 276 -5.59 4.00 9.32
N TYR A 277 -5.88 4.03 10.62
CA TYR A 277 -7.23 4.36 11.09
C TYR A 277 -7.63 5.80 10.74
N GLU A 278 -6.74 6.79 10.92
CA GLU A 278 -6.97 8.18 10.48
C GLU A 278 -7.28 8.27 8.97
N MET A 279 -6.54 7.55 8.14
CA MET A 279 -6.70 7.54 6.69
C MET A 279 -8.00 6.87 6.28
N ILE A 280 -8.25 5.64 6.74
CA ILE A 280 -9.41 4.84 6.30
C ILE A 280 -10.74 5.43 6.80
N GLU A 281 -10.77 6.08 7.97
CA GLU A 281 -11.94 6.84 8.42
C GLU A 281 -12.25 8.01 7.48
N ARG A 282 -11.24 8.79 7.06
CA ARG A 282 -11.42 9.88 6.09
C ARG A 282 -11.89 9.38 4.73
N VAL A 283 -11.34 8.26 4.26
CA VAL A 283 -11.77 7.63 3.00
C VAL A 283 -13.23 7.20 3.09
N ALA A 284 -13.60 6.48 4.14
CA ALA A 284 -14.97 6.04 4.38
C ALA A 284 -15.98 7.21 4.55
N GLU A 285 -15.58 8.31 5.20
CA GLU A 285 -16.39 9.54 5.28
C GLU A 285 -16.68 10.12 3.88
N PHE A 286 -15.67 10.15 3.00
CA PHE A 286 -15.84 10.59 1.62
C PHE A 286 -16.71 9.62 0.80
N GLU A 287 -16.47 8.32 0.90
CA GLU A 287 -17.25 7.28 0.21
C GLU A 287 -18.75 7.34 0.54
N LEU A 288 -19.09 7.50 1.83
CA LEU A 288 -20.48 7.69 2.25
C LEU A 288 -21.05 9.01 1.72
N ALA A 289 -20.27 10.09 1.74
CA ALA A 289 -20.70 11.41 1.28
C ALA A 289 -20.99 11.47 -0.25
N ILE A 290 -20.34 10.62 -1.05
CA ILE A 290 -20.63 10.48 -2.49
C ILE A 290 -21.75 9.48 -2.81
N GLY A 291 -22.28 8.79 -1.80
CA GLY A 291 -23.43 7.89 -1.90
C GLY A 291 -23.10 6.40 -2.03
N LEU A 292 -21.89 5.96 -1.70
CA LEU A 292 -21.60 4.52 -1.67
C LEU A 292 -22.34 3.83 -0.51
N PRO A 293 -22.91 2.62 -0.70
CA PRO A 293 -23.68 1.93 0.33
C PRO A 293 -22.85 1.60 1.57
N GLN A 294 -23.43 1.79 2.75
CA GLN A 294 -22.74 1.64 4.04
C GLN A 294 -22.16 0.23 4.23
N GLU A 295 -22.85 -0.80 3.75
CA GLU A 295 -22.43 -2.20 3.80
C GLU A 295 -21.24 -2.53 2.87
N ARG A 296 -20.90 -1.65 1.92
CA ARG A 296 -19.69 -1.76 1.10
C ARG A 296 -18.52 -1.03 1.75
N VAL A 297 -18.79 0.14 2.33
CA VAL A 297 -17.82 0.97 3.05
C VAL A 297 -17.40 0.34 4.37
N TRP A 298 -18.35 0.01 5.25
CA TRP A 298 -18.06 -0.51 6.59
C TRP A 298 -18.36 -2.01 6.66
N ASP A 299 -17.30 -2.78 6.84
CA ASP A 299 -17.44 -4.17 7.29
C ASP A 299 -17.53 -4.23 8.81
N SER A 300 -18.34 -5.15 9.32
CA SER A 300 -18.64 -5.37 10.74
C SER A 300 -17.44 -5.73 11.63
N GLY A 301 -16.24 -5.92 11.05
CA GLY A 301 -15.00 -6.20 11.75
C GLY A 301 -14.14 -4.98 12.12
N LEU A 302 -14.45 -3.78 11.60
CA LEU A 302 -13.85 -2.54 12.13
C LEU A 302 -14.61 -2.15 13.41
N PRO A 303 -13.91 -1.70 14.48
CA PRO A 303 -14.57 -1.36 15.73
C PRO A 303 -15.54 -0.21 15.51
N ALA A 304 -16.84 -0.48 15.67
CA ALA A 304 -17.86 0.56 15.61
C ALA A 304 -17.54 1.62 16.67
N ARG A 305 -17.47 2.90 16.27
CA ARG A 305 -17.30 4.02 17.20
C ARG A 305 -18.42 3.98 18.25
N GLY A 306 -18.03 3.98 19.53
CA GLY A 306 -18.91 4.16 20.68
C GLY A 306 -19.12 5.64 21.01
#